data_AF-A0A4Y2TWQ0-F1
#
_entry.id   AF-A0A4Y2TWQ0-F1
#
_cell.length_a   1.000
_cell.length_b   1.000
_cell.length_c   1.000
_cell.angle_alpha   90.00
_cell.angle_beta   90.00
_cell.angle_gamma   90.00
#
_symmetry.space_group_name_H-M   'P 1'
#
loop_
_entity.id
_entity.type
_entity.pdbx_description
1 polymer ?
#
loop_
_entity_poly.entity_id
_entity_poly.type
_entity_poly.pdbx_seq_one_letter_code
_entity_poly.pdbx_strand_id
1 'polypeptide(L)'
;MLTNSSWCHHPMLYVVLSFVFFCFSVLRALLLQLIEKSVNTKHPQLMLRRTESVVEKMLTNWMALSMYDYLKNEAGSSLFLLFSAIKHQVEKGPVDAITHDARYSLSEERLLREQIDYSIVTVQVVHEDQDEKIVCRVNDCDATSQVKAKLLDAVYKNTPFSLRPSIHDVDLEWRHGRGGHLTLADEDLTTKTIHGWRRLNTLRHYGVKDSAVMSLVTKQNDSFSSNCTGNNSLNSVSPIVGHYDVEQGLRYWHLVKYQDDQSNIKDYNHKSIPEIFLTRLLSTKGTVQKFVDDFLTTILTANERLPPAVKWLFDLLDEASAAHGILDPEVAHAWKSNSLPLRFWVNFIKNPDFVLDIQKTQVVDSCLSVIAQTLMDACSTSEHRLGK
;
A
#
# COMPACT_ATOMS: atom_id res chain seq x y z
N MET A 1 -41.11 6.29 39.08
CA MET A 1 -40.77 4.95 39.59
C MET A 1 -40.56 4.07 38.37
N LEU A 2 -39.36 3.74 37.91
CA LEU A 2 -38.22 3.18 38.63
C LEU A 2 -36.91 3.87 38.20
N THR A 3 -36.16 4.27 39.21
CA THR A 3 -34.73 4.56 39.17
C THR A 3 -33.94 3.28 38.88
N ASN A 4 -32.97 3.32 37.96
CA ASN A 4 -31.75 2.53 38.12
C ASN A 4 -30.59 3.14 37.33
N SER A 5 -29.93 4.05 38.04
CA SER A 5 -28.51 4.35 38.00
C SER A 5 -27.67 3.06 38.07
N SER A 6 -27.05 2.64 36.97
CA SER A 6 -26.09 1.51 36.99
C SER A 6 -24.94 1.64 35.98
N TRP A 7 -24.55 2.86 35.61
CA TRP A 7 -23.32 3.10 34.83
C TRP A 7 -22.11 3.55 35.68
N CYS A 8 -22.26 3.69 37.00
CA CYS A 8 -21.22 4.27 37.87
C CYS A 8 -20.44 3.28 38.76
N HIS A 9 -20.64 1.97 38.64
CA HIS A 9 -19.97 0.98 39.52
C HIS A 9 -19.32 -0.18 38.76
N HIS A 10 -18.46 0.14 37.78
CA HIS A 10 -17.47 -0.84 37.32
C HIS A 10 -16.10 -0.47 37.90
N PRO A 11 -15.61 -1.16 38.94
CA PRO A 11 -14.26 -0.95 39.49
C PRO A 11 -13.19 -1.05 38.40
N MET A 12 -13.43 -1.90 37.40
CA MET A 12 -12.58 -2.05 36.23
C MET A 12 -12.57 -0.80 35.34
N LEU A 13 -13.70 -0.12 35.16
CA LEU A 13 -13.77 1.16 34.43
C LEU A 13 -13.06 2.26 35.23
N TYR A 14 -13.20 2.29 36.56
CA TYR A 14 -12.47 3.24 37.41
C TYR A 14 -10.96 2.98 37.39
N VAL A 15 -10.52 1.73 37.42
CA VAL A 15 -9.10 1.34 37.33
C VAL A 15 -8.54 1.67 35.94
N VAL A 16 -9.28 1.38 34.87
CA VAL A 16 -8.87 1.73 33.50
C VAL A 16 -8.81 3.24 33.31
N LEU A 17 -9.82 3.99 33.76
CA LEU A 17 -9.81 5.46 33.69
C LEU A 17 -8.68 6.05 34.54
N SER A 18 -8.48 5.56 35.76
CA SER A 18 -7.39 6.00 36.65
C SER A 18 -6.02 5.69 36.03
N PHE A 19 -5.87 4.54 35.38
CA PHE A 19 -4.65 4.17 34.67
C PHE A 19 -4.42 5.06 33.44
N VAL A 20 -5.46 5.36 32.66
CA VAL A 20 -5.38 6.29 31.52
C VAL A 20 -5.00 7.70 31.97
N PHE A 21 -5.61 8.21 33.05
CA PHE A 21 -5.24 9.51 33.64
C PHE A 21 -3.80 9.49 34.16
N PHE A 22 -3.36 8.41 34.80
CA PHE A 22 -1.98 8.24 35.23
C PHE A 22 -1.02 8.24 34.03
N CYS A 23 -1.25 7.42 33.00
CA CYS A 23 -0.44 7.38 31.79
C CYS A 23 -0.38 8.74 31.09
N PHE A 24 -1.49 9.48 31.04
CA PHE A 24 -1.53 10.83 30.51
C PHE A 24 -0.69 11.81 31.33
N SER A 25 -0.79 11.76 32.67
CA SER A 25 0.02 12.60 33.56
C SER A 25 1.52 12.34 33.42
N VAL A 26 1.90 11.06 33.29
CA VAL A 26 3.29 10.64 33.06
C VAL A 26 3.76 11.09 31.68
N LEU A 27 2.95 10.91 30.62
CA LEU A 27 3.27 11.39 29.27
C LEU A 27 3.52 12.89 29.27
N ARG A 28 2.63 13.69 29.89
CA ARG A 28 2.78 15.14 29.97
C ARG A 28 4.08 15.53 30.68
N ALA A 29 4.36 14.93 31.85
CA ALA A 29 5.56 15.25 32.61
C ALA A 29 6.84 14.93 31.82
N LEU A 30 6.89 13.76 31.18
CA LEU A 30 8.03 13.34 30.37
C LEU A 30 8.19 14.19 29.09
N LEU A 31 7.09 14.63 28.47
CA LEU A 31 7.14 15.51 27.31
C LEU A 31 7.69 16.88 27.69
N LEU A 32 7.27 17.44 28.83
CA LEU A 32 7.82 18.70 29.33
C LEU A 32 9.32 18.58 29.63
N GLN A 33 9.77 17.46 30.21
CA GLN A 33 11.21 17.19 30.41
C GLN A 33 11.96 17.07 29.07
N LEU A 34 11.36 16.44 28.06
CA LEU A 34 11.94 16.36 26.72
C LEU A 34 12.08 17.76 26.10
N ILE A 35 11.06 18.61 26.26
CA ILE A 35 11.07 20.00 25.79
C ILE A 35 12.17 20.77 26.50
N GLU A 36 12.23 20.75 27.83
CA GLU A 36 13.27 21.43 28.61
C GLU A 36 14.68 21.01 28.14
N LYS A 37 14.90 19.71 27.94
CA LYS A 37 16.16 19.20 27.39
C LYS A 37 16.42 19.73 25.98
N SER A 38 15.40 19.79 25.12
CA SER A 38 15.51 20.22 23.73
C SER A 38 15.82 21.71 23.59
N VAL A 39 15.15 22.56 24.37
CA VAL A 39 15.37 24.02 24.38
C VAL A 39 16.81 24.37 24.77
N ASN A 40 17.42 23.58 25.64
CA ASN A 40 18.83 23.75 26.04
C ASN A 40 19.85 23.30 24.98
N THR A 41 19.40 22.81 23.82
CA THR A 41 20.29 22.42 22.70
C THR A 41 20.47 23.56 21.70
N LYS A 42 21.46 23.41 20.80
CA LYS A 42 21.67 24.35 19.67
C LYS A 42 20.54 24.31 18.64
N HIS A 43 19.74 23.24 18.62
CA HIS A 43 18.76 22.98 17.56
C HIS A 43 17.43 22.47 18.15
N PRO A 44 16.68 23.32 18.90
CA PRO A 44 15.42 22.92 19.51
C PRO A 44 14.37 22.44 18.49
N GLN A 45 14.39 22.93 17.25
CA GLN A 45 13.50 22.51 16.18
C GLN A 45 13.62 21.02 15.80
N LEU A 46 14.69 20.34 16.22
CA LEU A 46 14.90 18.90 15.95
C LEU A 46 14.15 17.99 16.92
N MET A 47 13.50 18.53 17.96
CA MET A 47 12.68 17.75 18.89
C MET A 47 11.61 16.95 18.13
N LEU A 48 11.38 15.70 18.56
CA LEU A 48 10.43 14.77 17.95
C LEU A 48 10.73 14.40 16.48
N ARG A 49 11.86 14.83 15.90
CA ARG A 49 12.21 14.46 14.51
C ARG A 49 12.63 13.00 14.37
N ARG A 50 13.24 12.43 15.42
CA ARG A 50 13.65 11.02 15.51
C ARG A 50 13.07 10.40 16.77
N THR A 51 13.13 9.09 16.91
CA THR A 51 12.72 8.41 18.15
C THR A 51 13.98 8.00 18.89
N GLU A 52 14.31 8.73 19.96
CA GLU A 52 15.54 8.54 20.73
C GLU A 52 15.23 8.26 22.22
N SER A 53 13.96 8.36 22.61
CA SER A 53 13.51 8.18 23.99
C SER A 53 12.17 7.44 24.09
N VAL A 54 11.88 6.94 25.29
CA VAL A 54 10.63 6.23 25.60
C VAL A 54 9.42 7.15 25.45
N VAL A 55 9.53 8.43 25.86
CA VAL A 55 8.43 9.39 25.78
C VAL A 55 7.96 9.63 24.35
N GLU A 56 8.86 9.60 23.37
CA GLU A 56 8.50 9.78 21.96
C GLU A 56 7.74 8.56 21.41
N LYS A 57 8.11 7.35 21.85
CA LYS A 57 7.38 6.11 21.56
C LYS A 57 6.01 6.13 22.24
N MET A 58 5.95 6.57 23.50
CA MET A 58 4.70 6.72 24.25
C MET A 58 3.77 7.74 23.58
N LEU A 59 4.29 8.87 23.10
CA LEU A 59 3.53 9.87 22.35
C LEU A 59 2.94 9.26 21.08
N THR A 60 3.73 8.54 20.28
CA THR A 60 3.23 7.85 19.07
C THR A 60 2.08 6.90 19.41
N ASN A 61 2.24 6.07 20.44
CA ASN A 61 1.22 5.11 20.85
C ASN A 61 -0.04 5.80 21.40
N TRP A 62 0.12 6.85 22.21
CA TRP A 62 -0.99 7.62 22.75
C TRP A 62 -1.77 8.35 21.65
N MET A 63 -1.07 8.91 20.65
CA MET A 63 -1.70 9.48 19.47
C MET A 63 -2.44 8.42 18.65
N ALA A 64 -1.87 7.22 18.47
CA ALA A 64 -2.54 6.10 17.81
C ALA A 64 -3.87 5.72 18.47
N LEU A 65 -3.87 5.61 19.81
CA LEU A 65 -5.09 5.32 20.56
C LEU A 65 -6.10 6.47 20.47
N SER A 66 -5.65 7.71 20.64
CA SER A 66 -6.52 8.89 20.65
C SER A 66 -7.11 9.22 19.29
N MET A 67 -6.42 8.86 18.21
CA MET A 67 -6.84 9.09 16.83
C MET A 67 -7.59 7.91 16.21
N TYR A 68 -7.70 6.77 16.91
CA TYR A 68 -8.28 5.55 16.33
C TYR A 68 -9.71 5.75 15.81
N ASP A 69 -10.58 6.37 16.61
CA ASP A 69 -11.98 6.60 16.19
C ASP A 69 -12.06 7.58 15.01
N TYR A 70 -11.18 8.58 14.97
CA TYR A 70 -11.10 9.52 13.85
C TYR A 70 -10.59 8.83 12.58
N LEU A 71 -9.56 7.97 12.70
CA LEU A 71 -9.08 7.14 11.61
C LEU A 71 -10.17 6.22 11.08
N LYS A 72 -10.90 5.55 11.97
CA LYS A 72 -11.93 4.58 11.59
C LYS A 72 -13.14 5.25 10.93
N ASN A 73 -13.62 6.35 11.48
CA ASN A 73 -14.92 6.92 11.13
C ASN A 73 -14.82 8.11 10.15
N GLU A 74 -13.69 8.82 10.11
CA GLU A 74 -13.52 10.01 9.26
C GLU A 74 -12.47 9.77 8.17
N ALA A 75 -11.19 9.61 8.55
CA ALA A 75 -10.07 9.61 7.60
C ALA A 75 -9.89 8.28 6.84
N GLY A 76 -10.38 7.16 7.38
CA GLY A 76 -10.19 5.83 6.80
C GLY A 76 -10.88 5.67 5.46
N SER A 77 -12.04 6.32 5.28
CA SER A 77 -12.78 6.31 4.02
C SER A 77 -12.00 7.00 2.90
N SER A 78 -11.45 8.19 3.16
CA SER A 78 -10.65 8.93 2.18
C SER A 78 -9.29 8.27 1.92
N LEU A 79 -8.67 7.65 2.95
CA LEU A 79 -7.46 6.84 2.78
C LEU A 79 -7.72 5.62 1.88
N PHE A 80 -8.83 4.92 2.09
CA PHE A 80 -9.21 3.77 1.25
C PHE A 80 -9.49 4.18 -0.20
N LEU A 81 -10.17 5.31 -0.41
CA LEU A 81 -10.41 5.84 -1.75
C LEU A 81 -9.12 6.26 -2.44
N LEU A 82 -8.18 6.89 -1.72
CA LEU A 82 -6.85 7.21 -2.23
C LEU A 82 -6.10 5.95 -2.64
N PHE A 83 -6.00 4.97 -1.75
CA PHE A 83 -5.36 3.69 -2.03
C PHE A 83 -5.98 3.00 -3.26
N SER A 84 -7.30 2.94 -3.31
CA SER A 84 -8.05 2.29 -4.41
C SER A 84 -7.85 3.01 -5.74
N ALA A 85 -7.83 4.35 -5.74
CA ALA A 85 -7.60 5.14 -6.94
C ALA A 85 -6.19 4.93 -7.50
N ILE A 86 -5.17 4.88 -6.63
CA ILE A 86 -3.79 4.60 -7.03
C ILE A 86 -3.69 3.19 -7.59
N LYS A 87 -4.18 2.18 -6.85
CA LYS A 87 -4.16 0.78 -7.29
C LYS A 87 -4.85 0.61 -8.64
N HIS A 88 -6.06 1.15 -8.78
CA HIS A 88 -6.82 1.09 -10.03
C HIS A 88 -6.08 1.77 -11.18
N GLN A 89 -5.49 2.94 -10.96
CA GLN A 89 -4.77 3.68 -12.00
C GLN A 89 -3.49 2.95 -12.44
N VAL A 90 -2.74 2.37 -11.49
CA VAL A 90 -1.55 1.54 -11.78
C VAL A 90 -1.94 0.32 -12.63
N GLU A 91 -2.97 -0.41 -12.21
CA GLU A 91 -3.38 -1.68 -12.82
C GLU A 91 -4.15 -1.52 -14.13
N LYS A 92 -4.53 -0.27 -14.48
CA LYS A 92 -5.16 0.07 -15.77
C LYS A 92 -4.22 -0.12 -16.96
N GLY A 93 -2.90 -0.12 -16.73
CA GLY A 93 -1.90 -0.34 -17.77
C GLY A 93 -1.02 -1.56 -17.49
N PRO A 94 -0.02 -1.82 -18.35
CA PRO A 94 0.95 -2.88 -18.14
C PRO A 94 1.73 -2.69 -16.84
N VAL A 95 1.85 -3.78 -16.09
CA VAL A 95 2.69 -3.89 -14.89
C VAL A 95 3.57 -5.13 -15.06
N ASP A 96 4.88 -4.97 -14.98
CA ASP A 96 5.79 -6.11 -15.02
C ASP A 96 5.62 -6.95 -13.74
N ALA A 97 5.47 -8.26 -13.87
CA ALA A 97 5.17 -9.14 -12.73
C ALA A 97 6.42 -9.52 -11.93
N ILE A 98 7.61 -9.30 -12.51
CA ILE A 98 8.91 -9.60 -11.91
C ILE A 98 9.53 -8.31 -11.35
N THR A 99 9.64 -7.25 -12.15
CA THR A 99 10.26 -5.99 -11.69
C THR A 99 9.32 -5.12 -10.88
N HIS A 100 8.00 -5.33 -11.03
CA HIS A 100 6.95 -4.47 -10.51
C HIS A 100 7.02 -3.04 -11.06
N ASP A 101 7.55 -2.83 -12.27
CA ASP A 101 7.46 -1.52 -12.91
C ASP A 101 6.13 -1.38 -13.66
N ALA A 102 5.51 -0.22 -13.55
CA ALA A 102 4.20 0.03 -14.13
C ALA A 102 4.22 1.18 -15.14
N ARG A 103 3.37 1.08 -16.16
CA ARG A 103 3.19 2.16 -17.14
C ARG A 103 2.62 3.43 -16.51
N TYR A 104 1.70 3.27 -15.57
CA TYR A 104 1.07 4.35 -14.82
C TYR A 104 1.57 4.30 -13.38
N SER A 105 2.60 5.07 -13.07
CA SER A 105 3.18 5.17 -11.73
C SER A 105 3.27 6.65 -11.34
N LEU A 106 3.22 6.95 -10.04
CA LEU A 106 3.60 8.26 -9.50
C LEU A 106 5.11 8.34 -9.19
N SER A 107 5.75 7.18 -9.07
CA SER A 107 7.18 7.04 -8.77
C SER A 107 7.97 6.79 -10.03
N GLU A 108 9.02 7.60 -10.25
CA GLU A 108 9.97 7.41 -11.35
C GLU A 108 10.73 6.08 -11.22
N GLU A 109 11.05 5.68 -9.99
CA GLU A 109 11.78 4.43 -9.70
C GLU A 109 11.01 3.18 -10.14
N ARG A 110 9.67 3.27 -10.16
CA ARG A 110 8.76 2.17 -10.54
C ARG A 110 8.06 2.41 -11.87
N LEU A 111 8.61 3.29 -12.70
CA LEU A 111 8.05 3.59 -14.00
C LEU A 111 8.58 2.61 -15.05
N LEU A 112 7.67 1.95 -15.77
CA LEU A 112 8.03 1.05 -16.85
C LEU A 112 8.60 1.83 -18.05
N ARG A 113 9.91 1.66 -18.27
CA ARG A 113 10.67 2.39 -19.30
C ARG A 113 10.54 1.78 -20.69
N GLU A 114 10.26 0.48 -20.78
CA GLU A 114 10.05 -0.17 -22.08
C GLU A 114 8.70 0.19 -22.70
N GLN A 115 8.68 0.32 -24.03
CA GLN A 115 7.42 0.49 -24.77
C GLN A 115 6.75 -0.88 -24.93
N ILE A 116 5.68 -1.09 -24.16
CA ILE A 116 4.87 -2.29 -24.24
C ILE A 116 3.59 -2.01 -25.03
N ASP A 117 3.46 -2.66 -26.18
CA ASP A 117 2.21 -2.72 -26.94
C ASP A 117 1.26 -3.69 -26.24
N TYR A 118 0.10 -3.19 -25.85
CA TYR A 118 -0.92 -3.93 -25.12
C TYR A 118 -2.32 -3.57 -25.62
N SER A 119 -3.25 -4.49 -25.44
CA SER A 119 -4.68 -4.28 -25.69
C SER A 119 -5.47 -4.63 -24.44
N ILE A 120 -6.57 -3.92 -24.22
CA ILE A 120 -7.49 -4.21 -23.13
C ILE A 120 -8.40 -5.36 -23.60
N VAL A 121 -8.53 -6.38 -22.75
CA VAL A 121 -9.40 -7.53 -22.94
C VAL A 121 -10.49 -7.48 -21.86
N THR A 122 -11.74 -7.52 -22.30
CA THR A 122 -12.90 -7.65 -21.42
C THR A 122 -13.15 -9.13 -21.17
N VAL A 123 -13.11 -9.56 -19.92
CA VAL A 123 -13.38 -10.93 -19.49
C VAL A 123 -14.71 -10.99 -18.74
N GLN A 124 -15.50 -12.02 -19.01
CA GLN A 124 -16.74 -12.33 -18.30
C GLN A 124 -16.46 -13.46 -17.30
N VAL A 125 -16.45 -13.14 -16.01
CA VAL A 125 -16.20 -14.11 -14.94
C VAL A 125 -17.50 -14.76 -14.51
N VAL A 126 -17.55 -16.08 -14.57
CA VAL A 126 -18.61 -16.91 -14.00
C VAL A 126 -18.26 -17.17 -12.55
N HIS A 127 -19.21 -16.93 -11.64
CA HIS A 127 -19.08 -17.23 -10.23
C HIS A 127 -20.26 -18.11 -9.82
N GLU A 128 -20.02 -19.24 -9.15
CA GLU A 128 -21.04 -20.27 -8.92
C GLU A 128 -22.29 -19.76 -8.18
N ASP A 129 -22.11 -18.79 -7.28
CA ASP A 129 -23.21 -18.20 -6.50
C ASP A 129 -23.91 -17.00 -7.18
N GLN A 130 -23.54 -16.64 -8.42
CA GLN A 130 -24.11 -15.47 -9.12
C GLN A 130 -24.58 -15.84 -10.53
N ASP A 131 -25.87 -15.59 -10.81
CA ASP A 131 -26.46 -15.80 -12.13
C ASP A 131 -25.91 -14.83 -13.19
N GLU A 132 -25.51 -13.62 -12.78
CA GLU A 132 -24.91 -12.63 -13.66
C GLU A 132 -23.39 -12.73 -13.70
N LYS A 133 -22.84 -12.72 -14.92
CA LYS A 133 -21.39 -12.72 -15.11
C LYS A 133 -20.79 -11.36 -14.73
N ILE A 134 -19.73 -11.38 -13.95
CA ILE A 134 -18.99 -10.18 -13.59
C ILE A 134 -18.08 -9.80 -14.75
N VAL A 135 -18.17 -8.55 -15.22
CA VAL A 135 -17.33 -8.03 -16.31
C VAL A 135 -16.07 -7.38 -15.74
N CYS A 136 -14.90 -7.87 -16.13
CA CYS A 136 -13.61 -7.33 -15.71
C CYS A 136 -12.75 -6.95 -16.91
N ARG A 137 -12.05 -5.80 -16.83
CA ARG A 137 -11.11 -5.37 -17.86
C ARG A 137 -9.69 -5.67 -17.40
N VAL A 138 -8.96 -6.41 -18.21
CA VAL A 138 -7.56 -6.80 -17.97
C VAL A 138 -6.73 -6.46 -19.21
N ASN A 139 -5.41 -6.48 -19.11
CA ASN A 139 -4.55 -6.29 -20.27
C ASN A 139 -4.17 -7.65 -20.86
N ASP A 140 -4.09 -7.75 -22.18
CA ASP A 140 -3.62 -8.98 -22.83
C ASP A 140 -2.18 -9.35 -22.45
N CYS A 141 -1.39 -8.36 -22.02
CA CYS A 141 -0.04 -8.54 -21.50
C CYS A 141 0.02 -8.82 -20.00
N ASP A 142 -1.10 -8.94 -19.28
CA ASP A 142 -1.06 -9.33 -17.86
C ASP A 142 -0.65 -10.80 -17.74
N ALA A 143 0.21 -11.11 -16.77
CA ALA A 143 0.53 -12.48 -16.38
C ALA A 143 -0.71 -13.16 -15.78
N THR A 144 -0.76 -14.49 -15.83
CA THR A 144 -1.93 -15.25 -15.35
C THR A 144 -2.24 -14.97 -13.87
N SER A 145 -1.22 -14.86 -13.02
CA SER A 145 -1.39 -14.47 -11.61
C SER A 145 -1.94 -13.05 -11.43
N GLN A 146 -1.55 -12.10 -12.28
CA GLN A 146 -2.09 -10.74 -12.27
C GLN A 146 -3.57 -10.74 -12.69
N VAL A 147 -3.95 -11.55 -13.68
CA VAL A 147 -5.34 -11.73 -14.07
C VAL A 147 -6.14 -12.30 -12.91
N LYS A 148 -5.65 -13.36 -12.25
CA LYS A 148 -6.30 -13.93 -11.05
C LYS A 148 -6.53 -12.88 -9.96
N ALA A 149 -5.52 -12.05 -9.66
CA ALA A 149 -5.65 -10.97 -8.69
C ALA A 149 -6.75 -9.97 -9.06
N LYS A 150 -6.77 -9.50 -10.32
CA LYS A 150 -7.80 -8.57 -10.82
C LYS A 150 -9.21 -9.17 -10.81
N LEU A 151 -9.34 -10.46 -11.12
CA LEU A 151 -10.63 -11.15 -11.06
C LEU A 151 -11.11 -11.33 -9.62
N LEU A 152 -10.21 -11.70 -8.69
CA LEU A 152 -10.55 -11.78 -7.26
C LEU A 152 -10.99 -10.41 -6.72
N ASP A 153 -10.32 -9.31 -7.10
CA ASP A 153 -10.76 -7.97 -6.73
C ASP A 153 -12.16 -7.63 -7.25
N ALA A 154 -12.50 -8.06 -8.46
CA ALA A 154 -13.82 -7.82 -9.05
C ALA A 154 -14.92 -8.66 -8.39
N VAL A 155 -14.65 -9.96 -8.18
CA VAL A 155 -15.58 -10.91 -7.55
C VAL A 155 -15.82 -10.57 -6.09
N TYR A 156 -14.76 -10.26 -5.34
CA TYR A 156 -14.80 -10.03 -3.91
C TYR A 156 -14.71 -8.54 -3.54
N LYS A 157 -15.19 -7.64 -4.40
CA LYS A 157 -15.06 -6.17 -4.24
C LYS A 157 -15.50 -5.62 -2.88
N ASN A 158 -16.49 -6.25 -2.25
CA ASN A 158 -17.06 -5.85 -0.96
C ASN A 158 -16.61 -6.76 0.21
N THR A 159 -15.66 -7.65 -0.02
CA THR A 159 -15.12 -8.57 1.00
C THR A 159 -13.74 -8.07 1.44
N PRO A 160 -13.44 -8.01 2.74
CA PRO A 160 -12.09 -7.68 3.23
C PRO A 160 -11.02 -8.60 2.64
N PHE A 161 -9.82 -8.09 2.36
CA PHE A 161 -8.79 -8.86 1.64
C PHE A 161 -8.43 -10.18 2.34
N SER A 162 -8.29 -10.16 3.67
CA SER A 162 -7.94 -11.35 4.47
C SER A 162 -8.95 -12.50 4.41
N LEU A 163 -10.18 -12.23 3.99
CA LEU A 163 -11.25 -13.23 3.86
C LEU A 163 -11.40 -13.78 2.43
N ARG A 164 -10.61 -13.27 1.48
CA ARG A 164 -10.66 -13.71 0.08
C ARG A 164 -9.76 -14.94 -0.13
N PRO A 165 -10.06 -15.80 -1.12
CA PRO A 165 -9.13 -16.83 -1.55
C PRO A 165 -7.79 -16.22 -1.99
N SER A 166 -6.68 -16.90 -1.71
CA SER A 166 -5.38 -16.50 -2.25
C SER A 166 -5.32 -16.77 -3.75
N ILE A 167 -4.50 -15.99 -4.47
CA ILE A 167 -4.17 -16.28 -5.87
C ILE A 167 -3.55 -17.67 -6.06
N HIS A 168 -2.97 -18.25 -5.01
CA HIS A 168 -2.35 -19.57 -5.03
C HIS A 168 -3.37 -20.71 -4.86
N ASP A 169 -4.51 -20.43 -4.23
CA ASP A 169 -5.56 -21.40 -3.90
C ASP A 169 -6.60 -21.56 -5.02
N VAL A 170 -6.50 -20.72 -6.06
CA VAL A 170 -7.43 -20.74 -7.19
C VAL A 170 -6.70 -20.93 -8.52
N ASP A 171 -7.36 -21.66 -9.40
CA ASP A 171 -7.00 -21.83 -10.80
C ASP A 171 -7.88 -20.96 -11.68
N LEU A 172 -7.29 -20.43 -12.76
CA LEU A 172 -7.98 -19.62 -13.74
C LEU A 172 -8.38 -20.51 -14.91
N GLU A 173 -9.66 -20.75 -15.09
CA GLU A 173 -10.15 -21.54 -16.21
C GLU A 173 -10.74 -20.65 -17.29
N TRP A 174 -10.30 -20.83 -18.53
CA TRP A 174 -10.90 -20.24 -19.71
C TRP A 174 -11.88 -21.23 -20.36
N ARG A 175 -13.14 -20.83 -20.47
CA ARG A 175 -14.20 -21.62 -21.14
C ARG A 175 -14.17 -21.35 -22.64
N HIS A 176 -13.43 -22.18 -23.37
CA HIS A 176 -13.24 -22.04 -24.82
C HIS A 176 -14.42 -22.65 -25.62
N GLY A 177 -15.62 -22.12 -25.44
CA GLY A 177 -16.82 -22.50 -26.21
C GLY A 177 -17.05 -24.02 -26.30
N ARG A 178 -17.14 -24.55 -27.53
CA ARG A 178 -17.32 -26.00 -27.79
C ARG A 178 -16.06 -26.85 -27.54
N GLY A 179 -14.92 -26.22 -27.24
CA GLY A 179 -13.61 -26.85 -27.07
C GLY A 179 -13.25 -27.24 -25.63
N GLY A 180 -14.17 -27.08 -24.67
CA GLY A 180 -13.94 -27.42 -23.26
C GLY A 180 -13.41 -26.26 -22.41
N HIS A 181 -12.80 -26.60 -21.27
CA HIS A 181 -12.14 -25.66 -20.37
C HIS A 181 -10.62 -25.82 -20.47
N LEU A 182 -9.90 -24.70 -20.41
CA LEU A 182 -8.44 -24.67 -20.36
C LEU A 182 -8.00 -23.93 -19.10
N THR A 183 -7.25 -24.61 -18.23
CA THR A 183 -6.63 -23.98 -17.06
C THR A 183 -5.40 -23.20 -17.49
N LEU A 184 -5.39 -21.91 -17.20
CA LEU A 184 -4.27 -21.02 -17.46
C LEU A 184 -3.37 -20.98 -16.21
N ALA A 185 -2.06 -21.03 -16.43
CA ALA A 185 -1.05 -20.87 -15.39
C ALA A 185 0.05 -19.89 -15.84
N ASP A 186 0.82 -19.35 -14.89
CA ASP A 186 2.00 -18.53 -15.20
C ASP A 186 3.09 -19.35 -15.91
N GLU A 187 3.12 -20.65 -15.67
CA GLU A 187 3.95 -21.63 -16.35
C GLU A 187 3.15 -22.91 -16.63
N ASP A 188 3.27 -23.44 -17.85
CA ASP A 188 2.72 -24.71 -18.28
C ASP A 188 3.57 -25.33 -19.41
N LEU A 189 3.09 -26.43 -20.00
CA LEU A 189 3.77 -27.12 -21.10
C LEU A 189 3.94 -26.26 -22.37
N THR A 190 3.23 -25.14 -22.47
CA THR A 190 3.29 -24.23 -23.62
C THR A 190 4.25 -23.06 -23.38
N THR A 191 4.79 -22.91 -22.16
CA THR A 191 5.66 -21.81 -21.78
C THR A 191 6.92 -21.73 -22.63
N LYS A 192 7.18 -20.53 -23.17
CA LYS A 192 8.32 -20.29 -24.06
C LYS A 192 9.59 -20.06 -23.25
N THR A 193 10.58 -20.93 -23.49
CA THR A 193 11.95 -20.79 -22.97
C THR A 193 12.90 -20.53 -24.14
N ILE A 194 13.63 -19.40 -24.10
CA ILE A 194 14.55 -18.98 -25.16
C ILE A 194 15.89 -18.59 -24.50
N HIS A 195 16.97 -19.30 -24.84
CA HIS A 195 18.33 -19.05 -24.32
C HIS A 195 18.38 -18.94 -22.78
N GLY A 196 17.79 -19.90 -22.06
CA GLY A 196 17.74 -19.91 -20.60
C GLY A 196 16.76 -18.91 -19.96
N TRP A 197 16.10 -18.08 -20.77
CA TRP A 197 15.05 -17.17 -20.30
C TRP A 197 13.66 -17.74 -20.51
N ARG A 198 12.91 -17.90 -19.42
CA ARG A 198 11.53 -18.35 -19.41
C ARG A 198 10.59 -17.16 -19.22
N ARG A 199 9.65 -16.98 -20.15
CA ARG A 199 8.67 -15.88 -20.05
C ARG A 199 7.42 -16.34 -19.32
N LEU A 200 6.92 -15.58 -18.36
CA LEU A 200 5.61 -15.86 -17.75
C LEU A 200 4.51 -15.83 -18.82
N ASN A 201 3.59 -16.80 -18.75
CA ASN A 201 2.46 -16.89 -19.65
C ASN A 201 1.45 -15.75 -19.36
N THR A 202 0.96 -15.14 -20.44
CA THR A 202 0.02 -13.99 -20.43
C THR A 202 -1.25 -14.36 -21.17
N LEU A 203 -2.30 -13.54 -21.08
CA LEU A 203 -3.51 -13.76 -21.89
C LEU A 203 -3.23 -13.78 -23.40
N ARG A 204 -2.31 -12.93 -23.86
CA ARG A 204 -1.84 -12.90 -25.24
C ARG A 204 -1.15 -14.21 -25.64
N HIS A 205 -0.37 -14.81 -24.73
CA HIS A 205 0.29 -16.10 -24.99
C HIS A 205 -0.73 -17.19 -25.32
N TYR A 206 -1.84 -17.24 -24.58
CA TYR A 206 -2.94 -18.18 -24.83
C TYR A 206 -3.89 -17.75 -25.97
N GLY A 207 -3.69 -16.56 -26.54
CA GLY A 207 -4.55 -16.03 -27.61
C GLY A 207 -5.96 -15.66 -27.15
N VAL A 208 -6.15 -15.39 -25.85
CA VAL A 208 -7.44 -14.98 -25.28
C VAL A 208 -7.92 -13.69 -25.95
N LYS A 209 -9.20 -13.67 -26.32
CA LYS A 209 -9.85 -12.55 -27.02
C LYS A 209 -10.85 -11.84 -26.12
N ASP A 210 -11.29 -10.67 -26.58
CA ASP A 210 -12.33 -9.90 -25.91
C ASP A 210 -13.61 -10.72 -25.72
N SER A 211 -14.32 -10.45 -24.62
CA SER A 211 -15.50 -11.18 -24.15
C SER A 211 -15.25 -12.66 -23.82
N ALA A 212 -14.00 -13.05 -23.53
CA ALA A 212 -13.67 -14.39 -23.05
C ALA A 212 -14.39 -14.71 -21.74
N VAL A 213 -14.94 -15.91 -21.63
CA VAL A 213 -15.62 -16.39 -20.42
C VAL A 213 -14.63 -17.14 -19.54
N MET A 214 -14.44 -16.72 -18.30
CA MET A 214 -13.51 -17.32 -17.35
C MET A 214 -14.20 -17.74 -16.05
N SER A 215 -13.57 -18.63 -15.30
CA SER A 215 -13.97 -19.04 -13.96
C SER A 215 -12.75 -19.08 -13.04
N LEU A 216 -12.95 -18.77 -11.76
CA LEU A 216 -11.97 -19.03 -10.71
C LEU A 216 -12.40 -20.29 -9.97
N VAL A 217 -11.61 -21.35 -10.08
CA VAL A 217 -11.92 -22.65 -9.45
C VAL A 217 -10.98 -22.86 -8.27
N THR A 218 -11.52 -23.15 -7.09
CA THR A 218 -10.71 -23.50 -5.92
C THR A 218 -9.99 -24.81 -6.16
N LYS A 219 -8.68 -24.82 -5.90
CA LYS A 219 -7.89 -26.06 -5.92
C LYS A 219 -8.41 -26.97 -4.82
N GLN A 220 -9.01 -28.09 -5.19
CA GLN A 220 -9.31 -29.14 -4.23
C GLN A 220 -7.98 -29.75 -3.82
N ASN A 221 -7.58 -29.59 -2.55
CA ASN A 221 -6.55 -30.42 -1.97
C ASN A 221 -7.12 -31.85 -1.95
N ASP A 222 -6.70 -32.70 -2.90
CA ASP A 222 -6.98 -34.14 -2.84
C ASP A 222 -6.18 -34.76 -1.68
N SER A 223 -6.62 -34.50 -0.45
CA SER A 223 -6.18 -35.20 0.76
C SER A 223 -6.91 -36.54 0.93
N PHE A 224 -7.11 -37.28 -0.17
CA PHE A 224 -7.53 -38.68 -0.19
C PHE A 224 -6.84 -39.46 -1.31
N SER A 225 -5.52 -39.66 -1.19
CA SER A 225 -4.83 -40.78 -1.85
C SER A 225 -3.66 -41.31 -1.01
N SER A 226 -3.97 -41.78 0.21
CA SER A 226 -3.09 -42.75 0.88
C SER A 226 -3.32 -44.14 0.28
N ASN A 227 -2.43 -44.53 -0.64
CA ASN A 227 -1.85 -45.88 -0.81
C ASN A 227 -1.54 -46.18 -2.28
N CYS A 228 -0.32 -45.91 -2.72
CA CYS A 228 0.60 -46.93 -3.28
C CYS A 228 1.89 -46.29 -3.83
N THR A 229 3.00 -46.67 -3.20
CA THR A 229 4.35 -46.84 -3.80
C THR A 229 4.94 -45.73 -4.69
N GLY A 230 5.84 -44.96 -4.09
CA GLY A 230 7.17 -44.70 -4.67
C GLY A 230 7.23 -43.75 -5.87
N ASN A 231 7.20 -42.44 -5.60
CA ASN A 231 8.23 -41.51 -6.08
C ASN A 231 8.08 -40.16 -5.38
N ASN A 232 9.19 -39.67 -4.83
CA ASN A 232 9.27 -38.35 -4.22
C ASN A 232 9.01 -37.26 -5.27
N SER A 233 7.91 -36.53 -5.15
CA SER A 233 7.74 -35.22 -5.74
C SER A 233 7.26 -34.24 -4.67
N LEU A 234 8.21 -33.45 -4.16
CA LEU A 234 7.94 -32.31 -3.30
C LEU A 234 7.09 -31.30 -4.07
N ASN A 235 5.84 -31.09 -3.66
CA ASN A 235 5.05 -29.93 -4.08
C ASN A 235 4.38 -29.33 -2.86
N SER A 236 5.13 -28.50 -2.14
CA SER A 236 4.61 -27.59 -1.12
C SER A 236 5.60 -26.45 -0.88
N VAL A 237 5.69 -25.48 -1.80
CA VAL A 237 6.31 -24.19 -1.49
C VAL A 237 5.62 -23.06 -2.26
N SER A 238 5.07 -22.12 -1.52
CA SER A 238 4.96 -20.70 -1.92
C SER A 238 5.96 -19.91 -1.06
N PRO A 239 6.30 -18.65 -1.35
CA PRO A 239 6.36 -17.92 -2.63
C PRO A 239 7.78 -17.35 -2.83
N ILE A 240 8.55 -17.78 -3.83
CA ILE A 240 9.79 -17.09 -4.24
C ILE A 240 10.10 -17.54 -5.68
N VAL A 241 9.90 -16.64 -6.65
CA VAL A 241 10.47 -16.73 -8.01
C VAL A 241 11.95 -16.35 -7.94
N GLY A 242 12.71 -17.02 -7.09
CA GLY A 242 14.10 -16.60 -6.85
C GLY A 242 14.79 -17.40 -5.76
N HIS A 243 15.05 -18.69 -5.98
CA HIS A 243 16.32 -19.29 -5.57
C HIS A 243 16.45 -20.77 -5.95
N TYR A 244 15.36 -21.50 -6.15
CA TYR A 244 15.44 -22.96 -6.41
C TYR A 244 15.85 -23.33 -7.86
N ASP A 245 15.70 -22.42 -8.83
CA ASP A 245 16.06 -22.68 -10.25
C ASP A 245 17.34 -21.97 -10.72
N VAL A 246 18.04 -21.25 -9.84
CA VAL A 246 19.37 -20.69 -10.16
C VAL A 246 20.38 -21.81 -10.38
N GLU A 247 20.20 -22.97 -9.71
CA GLU A 247 21.00 -24.17 -9.92
C GLU A 247 20.86 -24.77 -11.33
N GLN A 248 19.74 -24.50 -12.03
CA GLN A 248 19.51 -24.92 -13.42
C GLN A 248 19.81 -23.83 -14.45
N GLY A 249 20.23 -22.63 -14.02
CA GLY A 249 20.54 -21.50 -14.89
C GLY A 249 19.31 -20.86 -15.58
N LEU A 250 18.10 -21.18 -15.14
CA LEU A 250 16.84 -20.64 -15.68
C LEU A 250 16.53 -19.27 -15.07
N ARG A 251 16.19 -18.30 -15.92
CA ARG A 251 15.83 -16.93 -15.51
C ARG A 251 14.43 -16.58 -15.99
N TYR A 252 13.63 -15.99 -15.12
CA TYR A 252 12.25 -15.62 -15.41
C TYR A 252 12.13 -14.13 -15.79
N TRP A 253 11.22 -13.83 -16.71
CA TRP A 253 10.89 -12.45 -17.10
C TRP A 253 9.42 -12.33 -17.52
N HIS A 254 8.86 -11.12 -17.48
CA HIS A 254 7.49 -10.86 -17.90
C HIS A 254 7.41 -9.94 -19.13
N LEU A 255 7.59 -8.64 -18.92
CA LEU A 255 7.58 -7.61 -19.97
C LEU A 255 9.00 -7.21 -20.33
N VAL A 256 9.88 -7.10 -19.33
CA VAL A 256 11.28 -6.69 -19.50
C VAL A 256 12.22 -7.80 -19.05
N LYS A 257 13.26 -8.09 -19.85
CA LYS A 257 14.37 -8.94 -19.44
C LYS A 257 15.39 -8.09 -18.69
N TYR A 258 15.62 -8.37 -17.41
CA TYR A 258 16.73 -7.77 -16.68
C TYR A 258 18.04 -8.36 -17.19
N GLN A 259 18.84 -7.59 -17.93
CA GLN A 259 20.21 -8.00 -18.24
C GLN A 259 21.09 -7.72 -17.03
N ASP A 260 21.97 -8.67 -16.66
CA ASP A 260 22.92 -8.54 -15.53
C ASP A 260 24.00 -7.47 -15.72
N ASP A 261 23.93 -6.65 -16.77
CA ASP A 261 24.89 -5.59 -17.04
C ASP A 261 24.67 -4.41 -16.06
N GLN A 262 25.06 -4.63 -14.80
CA GLN A 262 25.24 -3.60 -13.77
C GLN A 262 26.20 -2.48 -14.22
N SER A 263 26.95 -2.66 -15.30
CA SER A 263 27.77 -1.65 -15.95
C SER A 263 26.95 -0.53 -16.60
N ASN A 264 25.72 -0.80 -17.08
CA ASN A 264 24.91 0.20 -17.77
C ASN A 264 23.83 0.85 -16.88
N ILE A 265 23.45 0.24 -15.75
CA ILE A 265 22.41 0.79 -14.87
C ILE A 265 22.89 2.07 -14.16
N LYS A 266 24.19 2.18 -13.84
CA LYS A 266 24.76 3.41 -13.28
C LYS A 266 24.76 4.59 -14.26
N ASP A 267 24.79 4.32 -15.56
CA ASP A 267 24.78 5.36 -16.61
C ASP A 267 23.36 5.84 -16.98
N TYR A 268 22.31 5.11 -16.61
CA TYR A 268 20.92 5.57 -16.76
C TYR A 268 20.42 6.39 -15.58
N ASN A 269 20.99 6.22 -14.39
CA ASN A 269 20.61 6.98 -13.18
C ASN A 269 21.03 8.47 -13.21
N HIS A 270 21.79 8.90 -14.23
CA HIS A 270 22.20 10.29 -14.42
C HIS A 270 21.77 10.91 -15.75
N LYS A 271 20.95 10.21 -16.55
CA LYS A 271 20.38 10.78 -17.78
C LYS A 271 19.00 11.34 -17.45
N SER A 272 18.79 12.61 -17.79
CA SER A 272 17.48 13.27 -17.75
C SER A 272 16.38 12.32 -18.23
N ILE A 273 15.31 12.18 -17.45
CA ILE A 273 14.14 11.38 -17.81
C ILE A 273 13.67 11.80 -19.20
N PRO A 274 13.62 10.87 -20.18
CA PRO A 274 13.01 11.17 -21.47
C PRO A 274 11.60 11.77 -21.28
N GLU A 275 11.29 12.86 -21.97
CA GLU A 275 10.08 13.69 -21.80
C GLU A 275 8.76 12.88 -21.83
N ILE A 276 8.74 11.78 -22.59
CA ILE A 276 7.62 10.84 -22.64
C ILE A 276 7.28 10.23 -21.27
N PHE A 277 8.27 9.94 -20.44
CA PHE A 277 8.07 9.37 -19.11
C PHE A 277 7.58 10.41 -18.11
N LEU A 278 8.09 11.64 -18.19
CA LEU A 278 7.57 12.76 -17.42
C LEU A 278 6.09 12.98 -17.72
N THR A 279 5.69 12.92 -18.99
CA THR A 279 4.28 13.04 -19.39
C THR A 279 3.40 11.92 -18.78
N ARG A 280 3.90 10.69 -18.67
CA ARG A 280 3.19 9.58 -18.00
C ARG A 280 3.04 9.81 -16.49
N LEU A 281 4.09 10.29 -15.82
CA LEU A 281 4.04 10.66 -14.40
C LEU A 281 3.00 11.77 -14.18
N LEU A 282 3.04 12.84 -14.97
CA LEU A 282 2.11 13.96 -14.89
C LEU A 282 0.65 13.55 -15.16
N SER A 283 0.42 12.69 -16.16
CA SER A 283 -0.91 12.15 -16.45
C SER A 283 -1.45 11.30 -15.30
N THR A 284 -0.60 10.45 -14.71
CA THR A 284 -0.95 9.63 -13.55
C THR A 284 -1.27 10.52 -12.34
N LYS A 285 -0.41 11.51 -12.07
CA LYS A 285 -0.61 12.53 -11.02
C LYS A 285 -1.93 13.26 -11.18
N GLY A 286 -2.22 13.76 -12.38
CA GLY A 286 -3.47 14.46 -12.69
C GLY A 286 -4.72 13.58 -12.47
N THR A 287 -4.62 12.27 -12.76
CA THR A 287 -5.75 11.34 -12.59
C THR A 287 -6.09 11.07 -11.12
N VAL A 288 -5.08 10.97 -10.25
CA VAL A 288 -5.27 10.68 -8.82
C VAL A 288 -5.38 11.94 -7.95
N GLN A 289 -5.09 13.12 -8.50
CA GLN A 289 -4.99 14.39 -7.77
C GLN A 289 -6.17 14.65 -6.83
N LYS A 290 -7.41 14.48 -7.29
CA LYS A 290 -8.60 14.73 -6.47
C LYS A 290 -8.60 13.87 -5.19
N PHE A 291 -8.21 12.60 -5.28
CA PHE A 291 -8.18 11.71 -4.12
C PHE A 291 -7.08 12.10 -3.13
N VAL A 292 -5.95 12.60 -3.64
CA VAL A 292 -4.89 13.16 -2.81
C VAL A 292 -5.40 14.40 -2.08
N ASP A 293 -6.04 15.32 -2.80
CA ASP A 293 -6.57 16.56 -2.24
C ASP A 293 -7.68 16.30 -1.21
N ASP A 294 -8.61 15.40 -1.51
CA ASP A 294 -9.71 15.01 -0.62
C ASP A 294 -9.16 14.38 0.67
N PHE A 295 -8.15 13.50 0.57
CA PHE A 295 -7.50 12.89 1.72
C PHE A 295 -6.71 13.91 2.56
N LEU A 296 -5.86 14.72 1.93
CA LEU A 296 -5.08 15.75 2.63
C LEU A 296 -5.99 16.79 3.29
N THR A 297 -7.05 17.22 2.60
CA THR A 297 -8.08 18.10 3.18
C THR A 297 -8.72 17.46 4.38
N THR A 298 -9.06 16.16 4.33
CA THR A 298 -9.63 15.45 5.48
C THR A 298 -8.72 15.52 6.70
N ILE A 299 -7.44 15.17 6.55
CA ILE A 299 -6.53 15.02 7.70
C ILE A 299 -5.89 16.33 8.20
N LEU A 300 -5.88 17.38 7.37
CA LEU A 300 -5.29 18.69 7.71
C LEU A 300 -6.33 19.75 8.11
N THR A 301 -7.62 19.52 7.85
CA THR A 301 -8.66 20.49 8.23
C THR A 301 -8.98 20.38 9.73
N ALA A 302 -8.75 21.47 10.46
CA ALA A 302 -9.21 21.60 11.84
C ALA A 302 -10.73 21.74 11.88
N ASN A 303 -11.42 20.77 12.46
CA ASN A 303 -12.87 20.76 12.66
C ASN A 303 -13.24 20.07 13.97
N GLU A 304 -14.51 20.11 14.37
CA GLU A 304 -15.01 19.55 15.63
C GLU A 304 -14.85 18.03 15.75
N ARG A 305 -14.62 17.33 14.64
CA ARG A 305 -14.42 15.87 14.61
C ARG A 305 -12.98 15.49 14.96
N LEU A 306 -12.04 16.44 14.87
CA LEU A 306 -10.66 16.18 15.23
C LEU A 306 -10.55 15.88 16.73
N PRO A 307 -9.88 14.78 17.14
CA PRO A 307 -9.81 14.40 18.53
C PRO A 307 -9.21 15.51 19.41
N PRO A 308 -9.77 15.77 20.62
CA PRO A 308 -9.24 16.77 21.55
C PRO A 308 -7.77 16.58 21.90
N ALA A 309 -7.27 15.34 21.79
CA ALA A 309 -5.86 15.00 21.95
C ALA A 309 -4.91 15.80 21.06
N VAL A 310 -5.30 16.08 19.80
CA VAL A 310 -4.48 16.88 18.87
C VAL A 310 -4.39 18.32 19.37
N LYS A 311 -5.54 18.91 19.73
CA LYS A 311 -5.57 20.26 20.30
C LYS A 311 -4.75 20.34 21.58
N TRP A 312 -4.93 19.39 22.50
CA TRP A 312 -4.16 19.33 23.74
C TRP A 312 -2.64 19.29 23.48
N LEU A 313 -2.20 18.44 22.54
CA LEU A 313 -0.79 18.31 22.22
C LEU A 313 -0.24 19.63 21.65
N PHE A 314 -0.98 20.27 20.74
CA PHE A 314 -0.54 21.51 20.12
C PHE A 314 -0.55 22.68 21.11
N ASP A 315 -1.57 22.77 21.97
CA ASP A 315 -1.63 23.75 23.06
C ASP A 315 -0.45 23.56 24.02
N LEU A 316 -0.11 22.31 24.40
CA LEU A 316 1.05 22.01 25.25
C LEU A 316 2.37 22.49 24.62
N LEU A 317 2.54 22.25 23.31
CA LEU A 317 3.74 22.68 22.58
C LEU A 317 3.83 24.22 22.49
N ASP A 318 2.70 24.89 22.25
CA ASP A 318 2.64 26.36 22.20
C ASP A 318 2.89 27.00 23.57
N GLU A 319 2.25 26.49 24.62
CA GLU A 319 2.45 26.93 26.00
C GLU A 319 3.90 26.76 26.44
N ALA A 320 4.52 25.62 26.13
CA ALA A 320 5.92 25.36 26.46
C ALA A 320 6.86 26.28 25.66
N SER A 321 6.58 26.49 24.37
CA SER A 321 7.33 27.43 23.54
C SER A 321 7.31 28.85 24.12
N ALA A 322 6.12 29.31 24.53
CA ALA A 322 5.94 30.62 25.17
C ALA A 322 6.62 30.71 26.54
N ALA A 323 6.47 29.69 27.39
CA ALA A 323 7.04 29.64 28.72
C ALA A 323 8.57 29.68 28.71
N HIS A 324 9.21 29.09 27.70
CA HIS A 324 10.66 29.13 27.50
C HIS A 324 11.14 30.36 26.69
N GLY A 325 10.25 31.29 26.33
CA GLY A 325 10.60 32.52 25.62
C GLY A 325 11.13 32.29 24.20
N ILE A 326 10.68 31.23 23.52
CA ILE A 326 11.06 30.96 22.13
C ILE A 326 10.38 31.97 21.22
N LEU A 327 11.17 32.85 20.61
CA LEU A 327 10.70 33.90 19.70
C LEU A 327 10.54 33.43 18.25
N ASP A 328 11.26 32.38 17.87
CA ASP A 328 11.24 31.84 16.51
C ASP A 328 10.03 30.92 16.29
N PRO A 329 9.05 31.31 15.46
CA PRO A 329 7.86 30.50 15.21
C PRO A 329 8.18 29.18 14.49
N GLU A 330 9.35 29.06 13.83
CA GLU A 330 9.75 27.82 13.15
C GLU A 330 9.94 26.67 14.14
N VAL A 331 10.35 26.95 15.37
CA VAL A 331 10.57 25.92 16.40
C VAL A 331 9.26 25.27 16.80
N ALA A 332 8.24 26.06 17.16
CA ALA A 332 6.92 25.55 17.52
C ALA A 332 6.25 24.85 16.33
N HIS A 333 6.39 25.41 15.12
CA HIS A 333 5.93 24.77 13.90
C HIS A 333 6.59 23.40 13.68
N ALA A 334 7.91 23.31 13.80
CA ALA A 334 8.65 22.06 13.65
C ALA A 334 8.22 21.01 14.68
N TRP A 335 8.01 21.40 15.94
CA TRP A 335 7.51 20.49 16.99
C TRP A 335 6.14 19.91 16.62
N LYS A 336 5.20 20.74 16.16
CA LYS A 336 3.87 20.30 15.71
C LYS A 336 3.98 19.35 14.52
N SER A 337 4.73 19.73 13.49
CA SER A 337 4.98 18.92 12.28
C SER A 337 5.60 17.56 12.62
N ASN A 338 6.64 17.54 13.46
CA ASN A 338 7.33 16.33 13.90
C ASN A 338 6.46 15.43 14.81
N SER A 339 5.48 16.00 15.51
CA SER A 339 4.62 15.26 16.43
C SER A 339 3.46 14.53 15.76
N LEU A 340 2.86 15.13 14.71
CA LEU A 340 1.63 14.64 14.10
C LEU A 340 1.77 14.42 12.57
N PRO A 341 1.85 15.43 11.69
CA PRO A 341 1.96 15.19 10.24
C PRO A 341 3.08 14.21 9.84
N LEU A 342 4.31 14.45 10.30
CA LEU A 342 5.49 13.71 9.85
C LEU A 342 5.64 12.34 10.52
N ARG A 343 5.08 12.16 11.72
CA ARG A 343 5.24 10.95 12.53
C ARG A 343 4.03 10.03 12.46
N PHE A 344 2.84 10.59 12.50
CA PHE A 344 1.60 9.84 12.49
C PHE A 344 1.05 9.71 11.06
N TRP A 345 0.77 10.82 10.38
CA TRP A 345 0.08 10.78 9.08
C TRP A 345 0.93 10.20 7.96
N VAL A 346 2.21 10.57 7.85
CA VAL A 346 3.15 9.96 6.91
C VAL A 346 3.21 8.44 7.09
N ASN A 347 3.15 7.94 8.33
CA ASN A 347 3.18 6.51 8.59
C ASN A 347 1.91 5.78 8.10
N PHE A 348 0.73 6.37 8.29
CA PHE A 348 -0.53 5.81 7.80
C PHE A 348 -0.70 5.92 6.27
N ILE A 349 -0.14 6.95 5.63
CA ILE A 349 -0.09 7.04 4.17
C ILE A 349 0.77 5.92 3.60
N LYS A 350 1.95 5.69 4.18
CA LYS A 350 2.87 4.63 3.72
C LYS A 350 2.36 3.23 4.05
N ASN A 351 1.67 3.06 5.18
CA ASN A 351 1.21 1.77 5.69
C ASN A 351 -0.31 1.78 5.90
N PRO A 352 -1.11 1.90 4.82
CA PRO A 352 -2.57 1.92 4.93
C PRO A 352 -3.12 0.58 5.44
N ASP A 353 -2.36 -0.51 5.27
CA ASP A 353 -2.63 -1.85 5.78
C ASP A 353 -2.67 -1.95 7.32
N PHE A 354 -2.21 -0.93 8.05
CA PHE A 354 -2.38 -0.86 9.51
C PHE A 354 -3.82 -0.60 9.94
N VAL A 355 -4.64 -0.02 9.06
CA VAL A 355 -6.05 0.35 9.35
C VAL A 355 -7.03 -0.24 8.34
N LEU A 356 -6.56 -0.64 7.16
CA LEU A 356 -7.39 -1.20 6.09
C LEU A 356 -6.99 -2.65 5.83
N ASP A 357 -7.97 -3.53 5.63
CA ASP A 357 -7.72 -4.92 5.23
C ASP A 357 -7.59 -5.01 3.70
N ILE A 358 -6.37 -4.70 3.22
CA ILE A 358 -6.02 -4.55 1.81
C ILE A 358 -4.69 -5.23 1.49
N GLN A 359 -4.47 -5.55 0.21
CA GLN A 359 -3.18 -5.98 -0.30
C GLN A 359 -2.47 -4.85 -1.02
N LYS A 360 -1.36 -4.38 -0.45
CA LYS A 360 -0.49 -3.35 -1.03
C LYS A 360 0.56 -3.99 -1.94
N THR A 361 0.57 -3.61 -3.22
CA THR A 361 1.62 -4.03 -4.18
C THR A 361 2.83 -3.10 -4.11
N GLN A 362 4.01 -3.54 -4.58
CA GLN A 362 5.24 -2.73 -4.54
C GLN A 362 5.11 -1.38 -5.28
N VAL A 363 4.38 -1.36 -6.40
CA VAL A 363 4.19 -0.12 -7.18
C VAL A 363 3.32 0.86 -6.40
N VAL A 364 2.24 0.36 -5.79
CA VAL A 364 1.32 1.17 -4.99
C VAL A 364 2.04 1.70 -3.74
N ASP A 365 2.89 0.89 -3.09
CA ASP A 365 3.75 1.32 -1.99
C ASP A 365 4.69 2.46 -2.38
N SER A 366 5.33 2.36 -3.55
CA SER A 366 6.19 3.42 -4.09
C SER A 366 5.39 4.69 -4.41
N CYS A 367 4.17 4.56 -4.97
CA CYS A 367 3.29 5.69 -5.24
C CYS A 367 2.82 6.39 -3.95
N LEU A 368 2.45 5.64 -2.91
CA LEU A 368 2.10 6.17 -1.59
C LEU A 368 3.29 6.87 -0.95
N SER A 369 4.51 6.37 -1.16
CA SER A 369 5.73 7.02 -0.68
C SER A 369 5.97 8.40 -1.31
N VAL A 370 5.64 8.59 -2.61
CA VAL A 370 5.69 9.90 -3.27
C VAL A 370 4.68 10.88 -2.64
N ILE A 371 3.46 10.41 -2.35
CA ILE A 371 2.43 11.24 -1.69
C ILE A 371 2.85 11.59 -0.24
N ALA A 372 3.40 10.61 0.48
CA ALA A 372 3.92 10.83 1.82
C ALA A 372 5.05 11.86 1.81
N GLN A 373 5.97 11.79 0.83
CA GLN A 373 7.02 12.79 0.65
C GLN A 373 6.44 14.18 0.36
N THR A 374 5.40 14.27 -0.45
CA THR A 374 4.70 15.54 -0.72
C THR A 374 4.14 16.17 0.57
N LEU A 375 3.56 15.35 1.47
CA LEU A 375 3.12 15.83 2.79
C LEU A 375 4.30 16.27 3.67
N MET A 376 5.42 15.54 3.62
CA MET A 376 6.64 15.91 4.36
C MET A 376 7.17 17.28 3.89
N ASP A 377 7.23 17.48 2.59
CA ASP A 377 7.69 18.72 1.96
C ASP A 377 6.73 19.88 2.28
N ALA A 378 5.41 19.64 2.26
CA ALA A 378 4.40 20.64 2.65
C ALA A 378 4.50 21.10 4.12
N CYS A 379 5.17 20.33 4.99
CA CYS A 379 5.44 20.71 6.37
C CYS A 379 6.75 21.49 6.54
N SER A 380 7.52 21.73 5.48
CA SER A 380 8.75 22.52 5.54
C SER A 380 8.45 24.02 5.45
N THR A 381 9.16 24.83 6.26
CA THR A 381 9.11 26.30 6.17
C THR A 381 10.08 26.86 5.12
N SER A 382 10.99 26.03 4.60
CA SER A 382 11.96 26.43 3.58
C SER A 382 11.31 26.59 2.20
N GLU A 383 11.69 27.62 1.45
CA GLU A 383 11.33 27.72 0.03
C GLU A 383 11.89 26.53 -0.76
N HIS A 384 11.00 25.82 -1.47
CA HIS A 384 11.39 24.73 -2.36
C HIS A 384 11.97 25.30 -3.65
N ARG A 385 13.30 25.27 -3.76
CA ARG A 385 13.99 25.59 -5.02
C ARG A 385 13.98 24.38 -5.94
N LEU A 386 13.07 24.37 -6.90
CA LEU A 386 12.99 23.32 -7.91
C LEU A 386 14.10 23.54 -8.95
N GLY A 387 15.05 22.60 -9.00
CA GLY A 387 16.12 22.52 -10.01
C GLY A 387 15.73 21.65 -11.20
N LYS A 388 16.62 21.57 -12.19
CA LYS A 388 16.50 20.66 -13.34
C LYS A 388 16.90 19.23 -12.98
#